data_AF-A0A965QYA0-F1
#
_entry.id   AF-A0A965QYA0-F1
#
_cell.length_a   1.000
_cell.length_b   1.000
_cell.length_c   1.000
_cell.angle_alpha   90.00
_cell.angle_beta   90.00
_cell.angle_gamma   90.00
#
_symmetry.space_group_name_H-M   'P 1'
#
loop_
_entity.id
_entity.type
_entity.pdbx_description
1 polymer ?
#
loop_
_entity_poly.entity_id
_entity_poly.type
_entity_poly.pdbx_seq_one_letter_code
_entity_poly.pdbx_strand_id
1 'polypeptide(L)' 'MLTMANQDDAEEARIVERIYEAVMDQRLAPGAKLSEAALCEAFGVGRMRIRRSLLILASREVVD' A
#
# COMPACT_ATOMS: atom_id res chain seq x y z
N MET A 1 27.08 14.33 0.15
CA MET A 1 25.91 14.60 1.02
C MET A 1 24.74 13.85 0.40
N LEU A 2 24.64 12.55 0.68
CA LEU A 2 23.67 11.67 0.01
C LEU A 2 22.32 11.82 0.73
N THR A 3 21.30 12.16 -0.05
CA THR A 3 19.91 12.41 0.33
C THR A 3 19.44 11.49 1.44
N MET A 4 18.95 12.08 2.54
CA MET A 4 18.11 11.38 3.51
C MET A 4 16.89 10.89 2.73
N ALA A 5 16.93 9.65 2.24
CA ALA A 5 15.78 8.99 1.66
C ALA A 5 14.64 9.16 2.67
N ASN A 6 13.63 9.92 2.26
CA ASN A 6 12.56 10.37 3.11
C ASN A 6 11.96 9.10 3.75
N GLN A 7 12.02 8.98 5.07
CA GLN A 7 11.60 7.75 5.76
C GLN A 7 10.15 7.36 5.39
N ASP A 8 9.35 8.35 5.01
CA ASP A 8 8.00 8.19 4.47
C ASP A 8 7.95 7.41 3.15
N ASP A 9 8.92 7.62 2.24
CA ASP A 9 8.95 6.95 0.94
C ASP A 9 9.31 5.46 1.10
N ALA A 10 10.24 5.16 2.02
CA ALA A 10 10.60 3.79 2.35
C ALA A 10 9.44 3.03 3.02
N GLU A 11 8.64 3.73 3.83
CA GLU A 11 7.48 3.15 4.48
C GLU A 11 6.31 2.95 3.51
N GLU A 12 6.04 3.90 2.61
CA GLU A 12 5.10 3.72 1.49
C GLU A 12 5.49 2.53 0.61
N ALA A 13 6.76 2.43 0.20
CA ALA A 13 7.24 1.31 -0.60
C ALA A 13 6.98 -0.03 0.11
N ARG A 14 7.22 -0.10 1.42
CA ARG A 14 6.99 -1.30 2.22
C ARG A 14 5.51 -1.68 2.33
N ILE A 15 4.60 -0.69 2.40
CA ILE A 15 3.15 -0.93 2.38
C ILE A 15 2.72 -1.48 1.03
N VAL A 16 3.17 -0.86 -0.06
CA VAL A 16 2.88 -1.29 -1.43
C VAL A 16 3.35 -2.73 -1.64
N GLU A 17 4.58 -3.06 -1.24
CA GLU A 17 5.14 -4.42 -1.34
C GLU A 17 4.29 -5.43 -0.55
N ARG A 18 3.94 -5.13 0.71
CA ARG A 18 3.10 -6.03 1.52
C ARG A 18 1.72 -6.25 0.93
N ILE A 19 1.06 -5.20 0.42
CA ILE A 19 -0.26 -5.35 -0.18
C ILE A 19 -0.13 -6.15 -1.48
N TYR A 20 0.90 -5.89 -2.27
CA TYR A 20 1.19 -6.64 -3.48
C TYR A 20 1.41 -8.14 -3.17
N GLU A 21 2.26 -8.48 -2.21
CA GLU A 21 2.46 -9.85 -1.75
C GLU A 21 1.15 -10.50 -1.27
N ALA A 22 0.33 -9.78 -0.50
CA ALA A 22 -0.95 -10.30 -0.01
C ALA A 22 -1.98 -10.54 -1.13
N VAL A 23 -1.96 -9.73 -2.19
CA VAL A 23 -2.76 -9.93 -3.41
C VAL A 23 -2.21 -11.10 -4.22
N MET A 24 -0.89 -11.21 -4.39
CA MET A 24 -0.23 -12.31 -5.11
C MET A 24 -0.40 -13.66 -4.41
N ASP A 25 -0.40 -13.68 -3.07
CA ASP A 25 -0.71 -14.85 -2.22
C ASP A 25 -2.15 -15.34 -2.37
N GLN A 26 -2.98 -14.71 -3.22
CA GLN A 26 -4.42 -14.95 -3.36
C GLN A 26 -5.20 -14.81 -2.03
N ARG A 27 -4.62 -14.16 -1.01
CA ARG A 27 -5.34 -13.84 0.23
C ARG A 27 -6.36 -12.73 0.05
N LEU A 28 -6.17 -11.91 -0.99
CA LEU A 28 -7.10 -10.87 -1.42
C LEU A 28 -7.49 -11.16 -2.86
N ALA A 29 -8.78 -11.33 -3.12
CA ALA A 29 -9.25 -11.42 -4.50
C ALA A 29 -8.92 -10.09 -5.22
N PRO A 30 -8.43 -10.12 -6.47
CA PRO A 30 -8.31 -8.91 -7.27
C PRO A 30 -9.69 -8.25 -7.38
N GLY A 31 -9.81 -6.98 -6.96
CA GLY A 31 -11.09 -6.27 -6.85
C GLY A 31 -11.88 -6.52 -5.56
N ALA A 32 -11.33 -7.26 -4.57
CA ALA A 32 -11.86 -7.22 -3.22
C ALA A 32 -11.72 -5.79 -2.69
N LYS A 33 -12.83 -5.19 -2.24
CA LYS A 33 -12.87 -3.82 -1.68
C LYS A 33 -11.91 -3.70 -0.49
N LEU A 34 -10.64 -3.42 -0.78
CA LEU A 34 -9.60 -3.10 0.18
C LEU A 34 -9.96 -1.74 0.76
N SER A 35 -10.69 -1.79 1.87
CA SER A 35 -11.16 -0.59 2.53
C SER A 35 -9.94 0.17 3.08
N GLU A 36 -9.75 1.42 2.64
CA GLU A 36 -8.67 2.31 3.14
C GLU A 36 -8.59 2.26 4.67
N ALA A 37 -9.74 2.26 5.35
CA ALA A 37 -9.82 2.17 6.79
C ALA A 37 -9.19 0.89 7.36
N ALA A 38 -9.47 -0.27 6.76
CA ALA A 38 -8.93 -1.55 7.19
C ALA A 38 -7.40 -1.62 6.98
N LEU A 39 -6.89 -1.06 5.88
CA LEU A 39 -5.45 -0.93 5.65
C LEU A 39 -4.80 0.06 6.60
N CYS A 40 -5.46 1.17 6.89
CA CYS A 40 -5.00 2.17 7.86
C CYS A 40 -4.82 1.53 9.25
N GLU A 41 -5.78 0.70 9.68
CA GLU A 41 -5.71 -0.04 10.94
C GLU A 41 -4.68 -1.17 10.91
N ALA A 42 -4.63 -1.96 9.83
CA ALA A 42 -3.72 -3.11 9.72
C ALA A 42 -2.24 -2.70 9.66
N PHE A 43 -1.94 -1.56 9.03
CA PHE A 43 -0.57 -1.05 8.90
C PHE A 43 -0.24 0.02 9.94
N GLY A 44 -1.22 0.55 10.66
CA GLY A 44 -1.02 1.60 11.66
C GLY A 44 -0.49 2.92 11.09
N VAL A 45 -0.62 3.15 9.79
CA VAL A 45 -0.12 4.35 9.10
C VAL A 45 -1.23 5.35 8.83
N GLY A 46 -0.87 6.61 8.59
CA GLY A 46 -1.85 7.66 8.31
C GLY A 46 -2.60 7.46 6.98
N ARG A 47 -3.87 7.88 6.95
CA ARG A 47 -4.77 7.79 5.78
C ARG A 47 -4.15 8.31 4.49
N MET A 48 -3.33 9.35 4.56
CA MET A 48 -2.68 9.94 3.38
C MET A 48 -1.69 8.98 2.70
N ARG A 49 -0.94 8.18 3.48
CA ARG A 49 0.03 7.20 2.95
C ARG A 49 -0.67 6.00 2.33
N ILE A 50 -1.72 5.49 3.00
CA ILE A 50 -2.54 4.40 2.45
C ILE A 50 -3.16 4.82 1.13
N ARG A 51 -3.74 6.04 1.06
CA ARG A 51 -4.32 6.57 -0.17
C ARG A 51 -3.31 6.62 -1.31
N ARG A 52 -2.10 7.13 -1.07
CA ARG A 52 -1.02 7.15 -2.07
C ARG A 52 -0.61 5.74 -2.49
N SER A 53 -0.41 4.85 -1.54
CA SER A 53 -0.03 3.45 -1.80
C SER A 53 -1.08 2.73 -2.63
N LEU A 54 -2.37 2.90 -2.32
CA LEU A 54 -3.49 2.37 -3.09
C LEU A 54 -3.56 2.98 -4.49
N LEU A 55 -3.32 4.28 -4.63
CA LEU A 55 -3.29 4.93 -5.95
C LEU A 55 -2.19 4.33 -6.85
N ILE A 56 -1.02 4.06 -6.27
CA ILE A 56 0.10 3.41 -6.96
C ILE A 56 -0.28 1.98 -7.34
N LEU A 57 -0.88 1.22 -6.43
CA LEU A 57 -1.33 -0.16 -6.70
C LEU A 57 -2.43 -0.22 -7.76
N ALA A 58 -3.38 0.72 -7.75
CA ALA A 58 -4.44 0.84 -8.74
C ALA A 58 -3.87 1.19 -10.12
N SER A 59 -2.90 2.10 -10.18
CA SER A 59 -2.18 2.40 -11.44
C SER A 59 -1.38 1.23 -12.01
N ARG A 60 -1.10 0.21 -11.18
CA ARG A 60 -0.42 -1.03 -11.55
C ARG A 60 -1.40 -2.18 -11.83
N GLU A 61 -2.71 -1.91 -11.83
CA GLU A 61 -3.78 -2.90 -12.01
C GLU A 61 -3.75 -4.04 -10.96
N VAL A 62 -3.18 -3.78 -9.79
CA VAL A 62 -3.08 -4.78 -8.70
C VAL A 62 -4.35 -4.81 -7.86
N VAL A 63 -5.03 -3.67 -7.73
CA VAL A 63 -6.25 -3.47 -6.94
C VAL A 63 -7.19 -2.51 -7.70
N ASP A 64 -8.51 -2.61 -7.46
CA ASP A 64 -9.57 -1.78 -8.07
C ASP A 64 -10.41 -1.11 -6.96
#